data_AF-A0A2P4SCC5-F1
#
_entry.id   AF-A0A2P4SCC5-F1
#
_cell.length_a   1.000
_cell.length_b   1.000
_cell.length_c   1.000
_cell.angle_alpha   90.00
_cell.angle_beta   90.00
_cell.angle_gamma   90.00
#
_symmetry.space_group_name_H-M   'P 1'
#
loop_
_entity.id
_entity.type
_entity.pdbx_description
1 polymer ?
#
loop_
_entity_poly.entity_id
_entity_poly.type
_entity_poly.pdbx_seq_one_letter_code
_entity_poly.pdbx_strand_id
1 'polypeptide(L)'
;LKGELSRIVEKLIGDYDPVNGEDKNLQDTWDYVQKQLTCCGWNGAEEWEKNDILINKSMTAYPCSCSNSSKDAEENTGFCTLDVVVNGTATHADWPVHRQGCVDGVQDWLKDNLGIILGVCTGVAVVELLGMILSISLCKNIHSEDYTKVPKS
;
A
#
# COMPACT_ATOMS: atom_id res chain seq x y z
N LEU A 1 -8.84 8.04 -11.81
CA LEU A 1 -8.12 7.78 -10.54
C LEU A 1 -8.90 6.93 -9.53
N LYS A 2 -9.87 7.46 -8.75
CA LYS A 2 -10.58 6.65 -7.72
C LYS A 2 -11.20 5.35 -8.26
N GLY A 3 -11.90 5.43 -9.39
CA GLY A 3 -12.51 4.25 -10.02
C GLY A 3 -11.51 3.27 -10.65
N GLU A 4 -10.36 3.76 -11.13
CA GLU A 4 -9.32 2.88 -11.68
C GLU A 4 -8.63 2.09 -10.56
N LEU A 5 -8.36 2.74 -9.44
CA LEU A 5 -7.79 2.10 -8.26
C LEU A 5 -8.75 1.08 -7.66
N SER A 6 -10.06 1.40 -7.58
CA SER A 6 -11.11 0.45 -7.21
C SER A 6 -11.01 -0.83 -8.01
N ARG A 7 -10.96 -0.73 -9.35
CA ARG A 7 -10.90 -1.89 -10.23
C ARG A 7 -9.61 -2.71 -10.07
N ILE A 8 -8.47 -2.05 -9.84
CA ILE A 8 -7.19 -2.72 -9.62
C ILE A 8 -7.24 -3.52 -8.31
N VAL A 9 -7.75 -2.91 -7.24
CA VAL A 9 -7.84 -3.53 -5.92
C VAL A 9 -8.88 -4.65 -5.90
N GLU A 10 -10.06 -4.44 -6.50
CA GLU A 10 -11.09 -5.47 -6.60
C GLU A 10 -10.56 -6.70 -7.35
N LYS A 11 -9.79 -6.49 -8.42
CA LYS A 11 -9.13 -7.58 -9.13
C LYS A 11 -8.10 -8.30 -8.24
N LEU A 12 -7.25 -7.53 -7.55
CA LEU A 12 -6.27 -8.07 -6.61
C LEU A 12 -6.92 -8.92 -5.51
N ILE A 13 -8.04 -8.46 -4.94
CA ILE A 13 -8.80 -9.19 -3.92
C ILE A 13 -9.36 -10.50 -4.50
N GLY A 14 -9.93 -10.45 -5.71
CA GLY A 14 -10.44 -11.64 -6.40
C GLY A 14 -9.36 -12.68 -6.66
N ASP A 15 -8.20 -12.24 -7.15
CA ASP A 15 -7.04 -13.08 -7.51
C ASP A 15 -6.10 -13.37 -6.31
N TYR A 16 -6.43 -12.89 -5.11
CA TYR A 16 -5.57 -13.04 -3.93
C TYR A 16 -5.39 -14.52 -3.58
N ASP A 17 -4.13 -14.97 -3.63
CA ASP A 17 -3.72 -16.33 -3.31
C ASP A 17 -2.40 -16.30 -2.54
N PRO A 18 -2.40 -16.57 -1.22
CA PRO A 18 -1.19 -16.49 -0.39
C PRO A 18 -0.19 -17.63 -0.68
N VAL A 19 -0.61 -18.68 -1.38
CA VAL A 19 0.23 -19.83 -1.75
C VAL A 19 0.91 -19.59 -3.09
N ASN A 20 0.20 -18.99 -4.04
CA ASN A 20 0.75 -18.67 -5.35
C ASN A 20 1.58 -17.38 -5.31
N GLY A 21 2.81 -17.45 -5.84
CA GLY A 21 3.78 -16.37 -5.73
C GLY A 21 3.70 -15.30 -6.81
N GLU A 22 2.84 -15.45 -7.83
CA GLU A 22 2.83 -14.55 -9.01
C GLU A 22 2.66 -13.08 -8.63
N ASP A 23 1.76 -12.77 -7.70
CA ASP A 23 1.47 -11.39 -7.25
C ASP A 23 1.81 -11.14 -5.78
N LYS A 24 2.72 -11.94 -5.19
CA LYS A 24 3.04 -11.91 -3.75
C LYS A 24 3.37 -10.51 -3.23
N ASN A 25 4.17 -9.73 -3.95
CA ASN A 25 4.53 -8.36 -3.53
C ASN A 25 3.31 -7.43 -3.47
N LEU A 26 2.37 -7.59 -4.41
CA LEU A 26 1.16 -6.77 -4.46
C LEU A 26 0.19 -7.19 -3.35
N GLN A 27 0.08 -8.49 -3.08
CA GLN A 27 -0.68 -9.04 -1.96
C GLN A 27 -0.12 -8.59 -0.60
N ASP A 28 1.19 -8.69 -0.39
CA ASP A 28 1.86 -8.25 0.84
C ASP A 28 1.69 -6.73 1.05
N THR A 29 1.76 -5.94 -0.03
CA THR A 29 1.49 -4.50 0.01
C THR A 29 0.04 -4.22 0.39
N TRP A 30 -0.90 -5.00 -0.15
CA TRP A 30 -2.32 -4.86 0.16
C TRP A 30 -2.63 -5.22 1.61
N ASP A 31 -2.04 -6.31 2.11
CA ASP A 31 -2.12 -6.70 3.52
C ASP A 31 -1.57 -5.61 4.45
N TYR A 32 -0.46 -4.97 4.06
CA TYR A 32 0.09 -3.83 4.79
C TYR A 32 -0.88 -2.65 4.84
N VAL A 33 -1.49 -2.29 3.71
CA VAL A 33 -2.46 -1.18 3.63
C VAL A 33 -3.66 -1.45 4.55
N GLN A 34 -4.23 -2.65 4.50
CA GLN A 34 -5.41 -2.99 5.31
C GLN A 34 -5.15 -2.85 6.81
N LYS A 35 -3.99 -3.30 7.28
CA LYS A 35 -3.59 -3.15 8.68
C LYS A 35 -3.29 -1.70 9.06
N GLN A 36 -2.48 -1.03 8.24
CA GLN A 36 -2.00 0.32 8.54
C GLN A 36 -3.16 1.31 8.65
N LEU A 37 -4.24 1.08 7.90
CA LEU A 37 -5.44 1.91 7.88
C LEU A 37 -6.61 1.29 8.67
N THR A 38 -6.40 0.15 9.32
CA THR A 38 -7.42 -0.60 10.08
C THR A 38 -8.75 -0.71 9.33
N CYS A 39 -8.68 -1.22 8.10
CA CYS A 39 -9.78 -1.32 7.14
C CYS A 39 -9.83 -2.72 6.52
N CYS A 40 -10.91 -3.03 5.80
CA CYS A 40 -11.02 -4.28 5.06
C CYS A 40 -11.68 -4.09 3.70
N GLY A 41 -11.04 -4.61 2.65
CA GLY A 41 -11.47 -4.41 1.27
C GLY A 41 -11.28 -2.96 0.80
N TRP A 42 -11.60 -2.67 -0.45
CA TRP A 42 -11.55 -1.31 -0.98
C TRP A 42 -12.74 -0.48 -0.46
N ASN A 43 -13.97 -0.94 -0.72
CA ASN A 43 -15.19 -0.33 -0.22
C ASN A 43 -15.68 -0.99 1.07
N GLY A 44 -15.35 -2.26 1.28
CA GLY A 44 -15.77 -3.02 2.45
C GLY A 44 -15.38 -4.49 2.36
N ALA A 45 -15.58 -5.21 3.48
CA ALA A 45 -15.17 -6.60 3.62
C ALA A 45 -15.93 -7.57 2.67
N GLU A 46 -17.11 -7.19 2.20
CA GLU A 46 -17.93 -7.97 1.27
C GLU A 46 -17.24 -8.26 -0.07
N GLU A 47 -16.25 -7.44 -0.48
CA GLU A 47 -15.52 -7.67 -1.72
C GLU A 47 -14.71 -8.97 -1.70
N TRP A 48 -14.30 -9.42 -0.51
CA TRP A 48 -13.59 -10.67 -0.32
C TRP A 48 -14.48 -11.91 -0.53
N GLU A 49 -15.80 -11.78 -0.48
CA GLU A 49 -16.71 -12.90 -0.79
C GLU A 49 -16.64 -13.35 -2.26
N LYS A 50 -16.00 -12.54 -3.13
CA LYS A 50 -15.77 -12.84 -4.53
C LYS A 50 -14.47 -13.62 -4.78
N ASN A 51 -13.66 -13.85 -3.74
CA ASN A 51 -12.40 -14.58 -3.86
C ASN A 51 -12.66 -16.10 -3.93
N ASP A 52 -12.10 -16.75 -4.95
CA ASP A 52 -12.36 -18.17 -5.23
C ASP A 52 -11.88 -19.11 -4.11
N ILE A 53 -10.79 -18.77 -3.42
CA ILE A 53 -10.24 -19.57 -2.31
C ILE A 53 -11.18 -19.51 -1.11
N LEU A 54 -11.70 -18.33 -0.80
CA LEU A 54 -12.66 -18.14 0.29
C LEU A 54 -14.00 -18.85 -0.01
N ILE A 55 -14.47 -18.79 -1.26
CA ILE A 55 -15.64 -19.56 -1.73
C ILE A 55 -15.43 -21.06 -1.53
N ASN A 56 -14.28 -21.59 -1.95
CA ASN A 56 -13.96 -23.01 -1.78
C ASN A 56 -13.92 -23.42 -0.28
N LYS A 57 -13.50 -22.50 0.59
CA LYS A 57 -13.52 -22.68 2.05
C LYS A 57 -14.88 -22.41 2.70
N SER A 58 -15.96 -22.27 1.93
CA SER A 58 -17.31 -21.96 2.45
C SER A 58 -17.34 -20.71 3.34
N MET A 59 -16.49 -19.71 3.04
CA MET A 59 -16.32 -18.47 3.81
C MET A 59 -15.92 -18.67 5.28
N THR A 60 -15.42 -19.86 5.64
CA THR A 60 -14.90 -20.14 6.99
C THR A 60 -13.48 -19.60 7.21
N ALA A 61 -12.99 -18.80 6.27
CA ALA A 61 -11.73 -18.07 6.37
C ALA A 61 -11.96 -16.62 5.93
N TYR A 62 -11.05 -15.75 6.35
CA TYR A 62 -11.08 -14.33 6.04
C TYR A 62 -9.64 -13.78 5.98
N PRO A 63 -9.40 -12.63 5.36
CA PRO A 63 -8.05 -12.06 5.25
C PRO A 63 -7.53 -11.68 6.64
N CYS A 64 -6.37 -12.22 7.03
CA CYS A 64 -5.80 -11.94 8.34
C CYS A 64 -5.46 -10.45 8.53
N SER A 65 -5.04 -9.79 7.46
CA SER A 65 -4.72 -8.36 7.42
C SER A 65 -5.90 -7.44 7.74
N CYS A 66 -7.13 -7.95 7.64
CA CYS A 66 -8.36 -7.24 8.02
C CYS A 66 -8.76 -7.47 9.49
N SER A 67 -8.13 -8.39 10.21
CA SER A 67 -8.63 -8.84 11.52
C SER A 67 -8.59 -7.72 12.55
N ASN A 68 -9.67 -7.59 13.31
CA ASN A 68 -9.72 -6.74 14.50
C ASN A 68 -9.45 -7.52 15.80
N SER A 69 -9.20 -8.83 15.67
CA SER A 69 -8.93 -9.74 16.77
C SER A 69 -7.43 -9.80 17.07
N SER A 70 -7.09 -9.70 18.35
CA SER A 70 -5.69 -9.73 18.80
C SER A 70 -5.00 -11.08 18.58
N LYS A 71 -5.76 -12.16 18.33
CA LYS A 71 -5.21 -13.50 18.07
C LYS A 71 -4.54 -13.57 16.70
N ASP A 72 -5.13 -12.87 15.73
CA ASP A 72 -4.68 -12.88 14.34
C ASP A 72 -3.64 -11.79 14.08
N ALA A 73 -3.29 -10.99 15.11
CA ALA A 73 -2.24 -9.98 15.02
C ALA A 73 -0.84 -10.60 14.79
N GLU A 74 -0.64 -11.87 15.14
CA GLU A 74 0.58 -12.62 14.79
C GLU A 74 0.58 -13.09 13.33
N GLU A 75 -0.59 -13.47 12.79
CA GLU A 75 -0.73 -13.97 11.42
C GLU A 75 -0.94 -12.76 10.48
N ASN A 76 0.17 -12.28 9.94
CA ASN A 76 0.21 -10.98 9.29
C ASN A 76 -0.21 -11.01 7.81
N THR A 77 -0.33 -12.17 7.19
CA THR A 77 -0.63 -12.27 5.76
C THR A 77 -1.47 -13.51 5.51
N GLY A 78 -2.15 -13.56 4.37
CA GLY A 78 -2.97 -14.69 3.98
C GLY A 78 -4.33 -14.75 4.67
N PHE A 79 -4.81 -15.97 4.90
CA PHE A 79 -6.17 -16.23 5.36
C PHE A 79 -6.18 -16.84 6.76
N CYS A 80 -6.94 -16.20 7.64
CA CYS A 80 -7.20 -16.64 9.00
C CYS A 80 -8.49 -17.44 9.03
N THR A 81 -8.61 -18.37 9.98
CA THR A 81 -9.79 -19.24 10.08
C THR A 81 -10.81 -18.64 11.03
N LEU A 82 -12.09 -18.78 10.70
CA LEU A 82 -13.19 -18.37 11.56
C LEU A 82 -13.36 -19.39 12.70
N ASP A 83 -13.12 -18.96 13.94
CA ASP A 83 -13.27 -19.79 15.16
C ASP A 83 -14.75 -20.03 15.57
N VAL A 84 -15.72 -19.49 14.83
CA VAL A 84 -17.14 -19.51 15.19
C VAL A 84 -17.88 -20.63 14.46
N VAL A 85 -18.70 -21.39 15.19
CA VAL A 85 -19.60 -22.39 14.62
C VAL A 85 -20.75 -21.67 13.92
N VAL A 86 -20.71 -21.60 12.59
CA VAL A 86 -21.79 -21.08 11.76
C VAL A 86 -22.64 -22.25 11.24
N ASN A 87 -23.95 -22.19 11.47
CA ASN A 87 -24.89 -23.16 10.89
C ASN A 87 -25.19 -22.78 9.43
N GLY A 88 -24.25 -23.03 8.53
CA GLY A 88 -24.36 -22.70 7.11
C GLY A 88 -23.08 -22.08 6.53
N THR A 89 -23.19 -21.48 5.35
CA THR A 89 -22.10 -20.69 4.75
C THR A 89 -21.96 -19.38 5.51
N ALA A 90 -20.77 -19.11 6.03
CA ALA A 90 -20.48 -17.83 6.67
C ALA A 90 -20.50 -16.69 5.64
N THR A 91 -20.54 -15.46 6.13
CA THR A 91 -20.49 -14.26 5.30
C THR A 91 -19.50 -13.26 5.90
N HIS A 92 -19.19 -12.21 5.16
CA HIS A 92 -18.41 -11.09 5.66
C HIS A 92 -18.97 -10.51 6.96
N ALA A 93 -20.29 -10.62 7.20
CA ALA A 93 -20.94 -10.19 8.44
C ALA A 93 -20.48 -10.99 9.67
N ASP A 94 -20.07 -12.24 9.50
CA ASP A 94 -19.66 -13.12 10.59
C ASP A 94 -18.16 -12.98 10.94
N TRP A 95 -17.37 -12.40 10.03
CA TRP A 95 -15.92 -12.29 10.22
C TRP A 95 -15.51 -11.23 11.27
N PRO A 96 -14.47 -11.49 12.09
CA PRO A 96 -13.94 -10.55 13.07
C PRO A 96 -13.00 -9.54 12.39
N VAL A 97 -13.54 -8.76 11.44
CA VAL A 97 -12.76 -7.83 10.62
C VAL A 97 -13.19 -6.37 10.81
N HIS A 98 -12.32 -5.45 10.43
CA HIS A 98 -12.67 -4.04 10.28
C HIS A 98 -13.79 -3.85 9.25
N ARG A 99 -14.81 -3.06 9.60
CA ARG A 99 -15.98 -2.82 8.73
C ARG A 99 -15.79 -1.68 7.74
N GLN A 100 -14.82 -0.82 7.99
CA GLN A 100 -14.52 0.34 7.14
C GLN A 100 -13.76 -0.11 5.90
N GLY A 101 -14.16 0.38 4.72
CA GLY A 101 -13.39 0.21 3.49
C GLY A 101 -12.13 1.06 3.47
N CYS A 102 -11.07 0.56 2.86
CA CYS A 102 -9.77 1.24 2.82
C CYS A 102 -9.78 2.55 2.05
N VAL A 103 -10.74 2.75 1.13
CA VAL A 103 -10.86 4.00 0.38
C VAL A 103 -11.04 5.23 1.28
N ASP A 104 -11.80 5.08 2.36
CA ASP A 104 -12.04 6.16 3.32
C ASP A 104 -10.78 6.39 4.17
N GLY A 105 -10.16 5.30 4.64
CA GLY A 105 -8.90 5.37 5.40
C GLY A 105 -7.75 6.01 4.62
N VAL A 106 -7.59 5.68 3.33
CA VAL A 106 -6.58 6.31 2.45
C VAL A 106 -6.86 7.81 2.30
N GLN A 107 -8.12 8.17 2.11
CA GLN A 107 -8.50 9.57 1.92
C GLN A 107 -8.24 10.41 3.17
N ASP A 108 -8.54 9.87 4.34
CA ASP A 108 -8.33 10.58 5.60
C ASP A 108 -6.85 10.62 5.99
N TRP A 109 -6.11 9.52 5.80
CA TRP A 109 -4.66 9.51 5.95
C TRP A 109 -3.99 10.56 5.06
N LEU A 110 -4.42 10.69 3.80
CA LEU A 110 -3.86 11.67 2.89
C LEU A 110 -4.14 13.09 3.35
N LYS A 111 -5.35 13.40 3.83
CA LYS A 111 -5.69 14.74 4.35
C LYS A 111 -4.85 15.09 5.57
N ASP A 112 -4.69 14.17 6.50
CA ASP A 112 -3.97 14.38 7.75
C ASP A 112 -2.46 14.53 7.52
N ASN A 113 -1.92 13.86 6.50
CA ASN A 113 -0.48 13.87 6.20
C ASN A 113 -0.11 14.79 5.03
N LEU A 114 -1.06 15.52 4.43
CA LEU A 114 -0.83 16.34 3.24
C LEU A 114 0.28 17.37 3.45
N GLY A 115 0.29 18.01 4.62
CA GLY A 115 1.32 19.01 4.97
C GLY A 115 2.72 18.42 5.01
N ILE A 116 2.88 17.20 5.56
CA ILE A 116 4.16 16.50 5.63
C ILE A 116 4.64 16.15 4.21
N ILE A 117 3.74 15.60 3.39
CA ILE A 117 4.05 15.23 2.00
C ILE A 117 4.52 16.46 1.21
N LEU A 118 3.79 17.57 1.28
CA LEU A 118 4.18 18.82 0.61
C LEU A 118 5.52 19.35 1.13
N GLY A 119 5.77 19.26 2.44
CA GLY A 119 7.04 19.63 3.04
C GLY A 119 8.21 18.81 2.50
N VAL A 120 8.08 17.48 2.45
CA VAL A 120 9.11 16.57 1.91
C VAL A 120 9.36 16.87 0.43
N CYS A 121 8.30 16.97 -0.38
CA CYS A 121 8.43 17.29 -1.81
C CYS A 121 9.15 18.63 -2.04
N THR A 122 8.80 19.65 -1.27
CA THR A 122 9.44 20.97 -1.36
C THR A 122 10.92 20.88 -0.94
N GLY A 123 11.22 20.15 0.13
CA GLY A 123 12.60 19.94 0.59
C GLY A 123 13.46 19.26 -0.46
N VAL A 124 12.95 18.19 -1.10
CA VAL A 124 13.64 17.50 -2.20
C VAL A 124 13.91 18.47 -3.36
N ALA A 125 12.90 19.23 -3.80
CA ALA A 125 13.06 20.18 -4.89
C ALA A 125 14.14 21.25 -4.60
N VAL A 126 14.21 21.76 -3.36
CA VAL A 126 15.24 22.71 -2.95
C VAL A 126 16.63 22.09 -3.00
N VAL A 127 16.79 20.86 -2.50
CA VAL A 127 18.08 20.14 -2.53
C VAL A 127 18.52 19.87 -3.97
N GLU A 128 17.60 19.48 -4.84
CA GLU A 128 17.87 19.29 -6.27
C GLU A 128 18.34 20.59 -6.95
N LEU A 129 17.67 21.73 -6.67
CA LEU A 129 18.06 23.04 -7.19
C LEU A 129 19.46 23.45 -6.73
N LEU A 130 19.77 23.26 -5.44
CA LEU A 130 21.10 23.54 -4.91
C LEU A 130 22.16 22.63 -5.54
N GLY A 131 21.84 21.35 -5.74
CA GLY A 131 22.71 20.40 -6.44
C GLY A 131 23.06 20.87 -7.85
N MET A 132 22.06 21.29 -8.63
CA MET A 132 22.28 21.83 -9.98
C MET A 132 23.16 23.09 -9.98
N ILE A 133 22.93 24.02 -9.05
CA ILE A 133 23.73 25.26 -8.93
C ILE A 133 25.19 24.93 -8.60
N LEU A 134 25.42 24.02 -7.66
CA LEU A 134 26.76 23.60 -7.24
C LEU A 134 27.50 22.88 -8.37
N SER A 135 26.82 21.97 -9.09
CA SER A 135 27.39 21.30 -10.26
C SER A 135 27.84 22.29 -11.33
N ILE A 136 27.00 23.28 -11.67
CA ILE A 136 27.36 24.31 -12.65
C ILE A 136 28.54 25.15 -12.16
N SER A 137 28.55 25.54 -10.88
CA SER A 137 29.62 26.33 -10.29
C SER A 137 30.96 25.59 -10.32
N LEU A 138 30.95 24.29 -10.02
CA LEU A 138 32.14 23.43 -10.09
C LEU A 138 32.66 23.32 -11.53
N CYS A 139 31.78 23.07 -12.51
CA CYS A 139 32.17 23.00 -13.92
C CYS A 139 32.83 24.30 -14.41
N LYS A 140 32.29 25.46 -14.01
CA LYS A 140 32.88 26.76 -14.37
C LYS A 140 34.24 26.98 -13.71
N ASN A 141 34.39 26.56 -12.46
CA ASN A 141 35.65 26.71 -11.73
C ASN A 141 36.78 25.86 -12.35
N ILE A 142 36.50 24.59 -12.67
CA ILE A 142 37.47 23.68 -13.30
C ILE A 142 37.90 24.21 -14.68
N HIS A 143 36.96 24.67 -15.50
CA HIS A 143 37.29 25.20 -16.83
C HIS A 143 38.20 26.43 -16.75
N SER A 144 38.02 27.31 -15.75
CA SER A 144 38.87 28.50 -15.56
C SER A 144 40.33 28.15 -15.22
N GLU A 145 40.60 27.03 -14.54
CA GLU A 145 41.96 26.64 -14.17
C GLU A 145 42.79 26.18 -15.37
N ASP A 146 42.18 25.56 -16.40
CA ASP A 146 42.91 25.08 -17.58
C ASP A 146 43.34 26.19 -18.55
N TYR A 147 42.59 27.30 -18.69
CA TYR A 147 43.00 28.41 -19.58
C TYR A 147 44.14 29.26 -19.05
N THR A 148 44.36 29.29 -17.73
CA THR A 148 45.45 30.07 -17.13
C THR A 148 46.81 29.38 -17.24
N LYS A 149 46.86 28.11 -17.64
CA LYS A 149 48.09 27.33 -17.79
C LYS A 149 48.67 27.30 -19.20
N VAL A 150 48.07 27.97 -20.17
CA VAL A 150 48.66 28.11 -21.52
C VAL A 150 49.46 29.42 -21.56
N PRO A 151 50.81 29.38 -21.61
CA PRO A 151 51.59 30.59 -21.83
C PRO A 151 51.21 31.17 -23.19
N LYS A 152 50.79 32.43 -23.21
CA LYS A 152 50.58 33.16 -24.47
C LYS A 152 51.94 33.26 -25.17
N SER A 153 52.11 32.49 -26.25
CA SER A 153 53.20 32.67 -27.21
C SER A 153 52.92 33.84 -28.14
#